data_AF-A0A6N7L3Q7-F1
#
_entry.id   AF-A0A6N7L3Q7-F1
#
_cell.length_a   1.000
_cell.length_b   1.000
_cell.length_c   1.000
_cell.angle_alpha   90.00
_cell.angle_beta   90.00
_cell.angle_gamma   90.00
#
_symmetry.space_group_name_H-M   'P 1'
#
loop_
_entity.id
_entity.type
_entity.pdbx_description
1 polymer ?
#
loop_
_entity_poly.entity_id
_entity_poly.type
_entity_poly.pdbx_seq_one_letter_code
_entity_poly.pdbx_strand_id
1 'polypeptide(L)'
;MNVPSPGARPAPDTISDPGGPAAMDNEGGAAVAPPCPLAEAKRLHERAAARRAALLALADAHSDEITAAYEAIDQARRWRLPESVQDEGWEYRGGLEEESTDIWARAHMAYWVLEAARVTVAKVSSTLGLPVDDVDLLDDAERDAYIASLSDQEREELAGPWPVEWLYAPKPGAPIRVVNLFAGPGGWCEGIVHVLGEPVDMVGVDLSEAACATAQAAGFRRICASVTDLDPANPALRYVVAVILSPPCQTLSPGGKLAGLAEEALWLVEEVISQAGAAAGFVMVDDAGDGMEGYAPPTGATWDEVRAPLAALKDARTGLMAEAVIWPLALQAKYNNIRWVAMEQSSNLLKSKAAEYVVEAIASEFYGAGWEYAKFSLVEAADYGAASKKNRAFMVCMRYTRPFTSYRPSKPVPRTTWAACMGWEKGHKVNTRGVRGINPLTGRPKGGGTFTADEPGTTVTGTAYGWKREADGLTHTHADLGRAVGFRADFPWTHVGRGEGIRNKTQLIADTVSPMVAAAWIGHILGRAWEARTRAYVRSLYAALHRSGSRTLLRAADEHDGTRPAVLGRVVPAKKRAIKARTERAAVRTAQTAAARTAPGTTAPSRKRRPVRR
;
A
#
# COMPACT_ATOMS: atom_id res chain seq x y z
N MET A 1 -8.01 -24.99 -71.37
CA MET A 1 -6.68 -24.70 -70.80
C MET A 1 -6.46 -23.20 -70.90
N ASN A 2 -7.28 -22.42 -70.19
CA ASN A 2 -7.11 -21.86 -68.84
C ASN A 2 -6.18 -20.65 -68.79
N VAL A 3 -6.83 -19.50 -69.01
CA VAL A 3 -6.41 -18.12 -68.73
C VAL A 3 -6.46 -17.88 -67.20
N PRO A 4 -5.65 -16.93 -66.67
CA PRO A 4 -6.21 -16.07 -65.64
C PRO A 4 -5.89 -14.57 -65.83
N SER A 5 -6.92 -13.77 -65.55
CA SER A 5 -6.92 -12.32 -65.42
C SER A 5 -7.09 -11.92 -63.93
N PRO A 6 -6.90 -10.62 -63.59
CA PRO A 6 -6.40 -10.19 -62.29
C PRO A 6 -7.46 -9.66 -61.32
N GLY A 7 -7.09 -9.59 -60.04
CA GLY A 7 -7.66 -8.68 -59.05
C GLY A 7 -8.01 -9.34 -57.71
N ALA A 8 -7.52 -8.77 -56.60
CA ALA A 8 -8.34 -8.31 -55.48
C ALA A 8 -7.52 -8.01 -54.19
N ARG A 9 -7.98 -6.92 -53.56
CA ARG A 9 -7.82 -6.33 -52.22
C ARG A 9 -7.31 -7.22 -51.06
N PRO A 10 -6.67 -6.62 -50.04
CA PRO A 10 -6.40 -7.27 -48.76
C PRO A 10 -7.62 -7.18 -47.83
N ALA A 11 -7.85 -8.24 -47.06
CA ALA A 11 -8.67 -8.27 -45.85
C ALA A 11 -8.14 -9.42 -44.96
N PRO A 12 -8.54 -9.51 -43.68
CA PRO A 12 -8.31 -8.56 -42.60
C PRO A 12 -7.52 -9.23 -41.44
N ASP A 13 -7.19 -8.43 -40.41
CA ASP A 13 -6.76 -8.91 -39.10
C ASP A 13 -7.67 -10.03 -38.56
N THR A 14 -7.07 -11.15 -38.17
CA THR A 14 -7.68 -12.15 -37.28
C THR A 14 -6.85 -12.30 -36.01
N ILE A 15 -7.43 -11.76 -34.94
CA ILE A 15 -7.18 -12.11 -33.55
C ILE A 15 -7.59 -13.58 -33.35
N SER A 16 -6.69 -14.32 -32.69
CA SER A 16 -6.88 -15.47 -31.81
C SER A 16 -7.66 -16.69 -32.30
N ASP A 17 -6.97 -17.84 -32.36
CA ASP A 17 -7.42 -19.04 -31.66
C ASP A 17 -6.20 -19.85 -31.14
N PRO A 18 -6.29 -20.51 -29.97
CA PRO A 18 -5.20 -21.16 -29.26
C PRO A 18 -5.15 -22.67 -29.55
N GLY A 19 -3.96 -23.26 -29.37
CA GLY A 19 -3.80 -24.69 -29.15
C GLY A 19 -3.25 -25.48 -30.34
N GLY A 20 -2.02 -25.97 -30.19
CA GLY A 20 -1.44 -27.01 -31.03
C GLY A 20 0.09 -26.99 -31.04
N PRO A 21 0.78 -28.12 -30.81
CA PRO A 21 2.09 -28.17 -30.18
C PRO A 21 3.25 -28.07 -31.19
N ALA A 22 4.34 -27.39 -30.80
CA ALA A 22 5.62 -27.51 -31.51
C ALA A 22 6.80 -27.26 -30.55
N ALA A 23 7.63 -28.31 -30.44
CA ALA A 23 9.09 -28.32 -30.27
C ALA A 23 9.68 -27.43 -29.15
N MET A 24 10.08 -27.97 -28.00
CA MET A 24 11.37 -28.65 -27.78
C MET A 24 12.50 -28.08 -28.64
N ASP A 25 13.31 -27.18 -28.06
CA ASP A 25 14.77 -27.33 -27.89
C ASP A 25 15.44 -25.95 -27.72
N ASN A 26 15.79 -25.62 -26.46
CA ASN A 26 17.13 -25.15 -26.05
C ASN A 26 17.07 -24.62 -24.60
N GLU A 27 17.25 -25.55 -23.67
CA GLU A 27 17.67 -25.24 -22.30
C GLU A 27 19.08 -24.64 -22.33
N GLY A 28 19.17 -23.33 -22.15
CA GLY A 28 20.38 -22.69 -21.67
C GLY A 28 20.55 -23.00 -20.19
N GLY A 29 20.96 -24.23 -19.87
CA GLY A 29 21.38 -24.60 -18.53
C GLY A 29 22.61 -23.77 -18.13
N ALA A 30 22.48 -22.93 -17.10
CA ALA A 30 23.62 -22.35 -16.44
C ALA A 30 24.56 -23.49 -16.00
N ALA A 31 25.84 -23.39 -16.35
CA ALA A 31 26.83 -24.40 -15.99
C ALA A 31 26.79 -24.61 -14.47
N VAL A 32 26.38 -25.81 -14.05
CA VAL A 32 26.52 -26.26 -12.66
C VAL A 32 27.98 -26.13 -12.30
N ALA A 33 28.27 -25.34 -11.24
CA ALA A 33 29.63 -25.18 -10.75
C ALA A 33 30.25 -26.56 -10.49
N PRO A 34 31.51 -26.79 -10.89
CA PRO A 34 32.14 -28.09 -10.71
C PRO A 34 32.07 -28.50 -9.22
N PRO A 35 31.81 -29.78 -8.92
CA PRO A 35 31.71 -30.24 -7.54
C PRO A 35 32.99 -29.87 -6.79
N CYS A 36 32.81 -29.29 -5.60
CA CYS A 36 33.87 -28.96 -4.67
C CYS A 36 34.83 -30.16 -4.56
N PRO A 37 36.14 -30.00 -4.84
CA PRO A 37 37.09 -31.11 -4.80
C PRO A 37 36.96 -31.88 -3.48
N LEU A 38 36.97 -33.21 -3.52
CA LEU A 38 36.72 -34.06 -2.34
C LEU A 38 37.60 -33.69 -1.12
N ALA A 39 38.82 -33.19 -1.36
CA ALA A 39 39.71 -32.69 -0.31
C ALA A 39 39.21 -31.40 0.35
N GLU A 40 38.56 -30.52 -0.40
CA GLU A 40 37.94 -29.29 0.09
C GLU A 40 36.60 -29.58 0.78
N ALA A 41 35.78 -30.50 0.24
CA ALA A 41 34.57 -30.99 0.90
C ALA A 41 34.87 -31.66 2.25
N LYS A 42 35.96 -32.44 2.34
CA LYS A 42 36.43 -33.04 3.61
C LYS A 42 36.90 -31.98 4.60
N ARG A 43 37.65 -30.96 4.16
CA ARG A 43 38.06 -29.84 5.02
C ARG A 43 36.87 -29.02 5.51
N LEU A 44 35.86 -28.81 4.67
CA LEU A 44 34.62 -28.13 5.05
C LEU A 44 33.83 -28.96 6.06
N HIS A 45 33.77 -30.29 5.89
CA HIS A 45 33.15 -31.20 6.84
C HIS A 45 33.88 -31.24 8.19
N GLU A 46 35.21 -31.33 8.19
CA GLU A 46 36.03 -31.30 9.42
C GLU A 46 35.90 -29.96 10.16
N ARG A 47 35.85 -28.84 9.43
CA ARG A 47 35.56 -27.52 10.02
C ARG A 47 34.16 -27.44 10.59
N ALA A 48 33.15 -27.98 9.91
CA ALA A 48 31.77 -28.03 10.39
C ALA A 48 31.63 -28.90 11.64
N ALA A 49 32.31 -30.06 11.68
CA ALA A 49 32.34 -30.95 12.83
C ALA A 49 33.05 -30.32 14.04
N ALA A 50 34.20 -29.66 13.82
CA ALA A 50 34.91 -28.93 14.87
C ALA A 50 34.10 -27.74 15.40
N ARG A 51 33.41 -27.01 14.50
CA ARG A 51 32.49 -25.93 14.88
C ARG A 51 31.34 -26.48 15.72
N ARG A 52 30.68 -27.57 15.29
CA ARG A 52 29.60 -28.24 16.05
C ARG A 52 30.05 -28.69 17.44
N ALA A 53 31.25 -29.27 17.57
CA ALA A 53 31.77 -29.69 18.87
C ALA A 53 32.05 -28.50 19.81
N ALA A 54 32.58 -27.39 19.29
CA ALA A 54 32.78 -26.17 20.05
C ALA A 54 31.46 -25.53 20.49
N LEU A 55 30.42 -25.59 19.64
CA LEU A 55 29.08 -25.08 19.94
C LEU A 55 28.39 -25.86 21.07
N LEU A 56 28.54 -27.19 21.09
CA LEU A 56 27.99 -28.02 22.18
C LEU A 56 28.68 -27.73 23.52
N ALA A 57 30.01 -27.53 23.53
CA ALA A 57 30.73 -27.16 24.74
C ALA A 57 30.36 -25.76 25.26
N LEU A 58 30.03 -24.82 24.36
CA LEU A 58 29.58 -23.48 24.72
C LEU A 58 28.14 -23.48 25.23
N ALA A 59 27.25 -24.28 24.63
CA ALA A 59 25.88 -24.49 25.11
C ALA A 59 25.87 -25.05 26.54
N ASP A 60 26.71 -26.05 26.82
CA ASP A 60 26.88 -26.59 28.18
C ASP A 60 27.42 -25.52 29.15
N ALA A 61 28.31 -24.63 28.70
CA ALA A 61 28.86 -23.56 29.53
C ALA A 61 27.84 -22.45 29.87
N HIS A 62 26.82 -22.24 29.03
CA HIS A 62 25.76 -21.24 29.25
C HIS A 62 24.42 -21.86 29.70
N SER A 63 24.39 -23.18 29.93
CA SER A 63 23.24 -23.94 30.41
C SER A 63 22.54 -23.28 31.61
N ASP A 64 23.31 -22.80 32.58
CA ASP A 64 22.78 -22.23 33.81
C ASP A 64 22.20 -20.82 33.61
N GLU A 65 22.79 -20.01 32.71
CA GLU A 65 22.26 -18.69 32.35
C GLU A 65 20.97 -18.80 31.52
N ILE A 66 20.91 -19.79 30.63
CA ILE A 66 19.72 -20.13 29.86
C ILE A 66 18.61 -20.62 30.80
N THR A 67 18.94 -21.51 31.73
CA THR A 67 18.01 -22.03 32.75
C THR A 67 17.49 -20.91 33.65
N ALA A 68 18.37 -20.01 34.12
CA ALA A 68 17.97 -18.85 34.92
C ALA A 68 17.09 -17.85 34.14
N ALA A 69 17.32 -17.68 32.84
CA ALA A 69 16.45 -16.88 31.99
C ALA A 69 15.07 -17.53 31.81
N TYR A 70 15.01 -18.85 31.63
CA TYR A 70 13.74 -19.59 31.60
C TYR A 70 13.01 -19.55 32.95
N GLU A 71 13.72 -19.63 34.09
CA GLU A 71 13.13 -19.46 35.42
C GLU A 71 12.62 -18.03 35.67
N ALA A 72 13.30 -17.01 35.14
CA ALA A 72 12.83 -15.62 35.22
C ALA A 72 11.57 -15.40 34.36
N ILE A 73 11.50 -16.02 33.18
CA ILE A 73 10.29 -16.09 32.34
C ILE A 73 9.16 -16.78 33.12
N ASP A 74 9.45 -17.90 33.78
CA ASP A 74 8.48 -18.67 34.55
C ASP A 74 7.98 -17.90 35.79
N GLN A 75 8.87 -17.21 36.51
CA GLN A 75 8.48 -16.33 37.61
C GLN A 75 7.60 -15.18 37.15
N ALA A 76 7.88 -14.55 36.00
CA ALA A 76 7.05 -13.49 35.43
C ALA A 76 5.66 -14.00 35.01
N ARG A 77 5.59 -15.23 34.48
CA ARG A 77 4.33 -15.91 34.12
C ARG A 77 3.46 -16.28 35.33
N ARG A 78 4.05 -16.54 36.50
CA ARG A 78 3.30 -16.82 37.75
C ARG A 78 2.54 -15.62 38.32
N TRP A 79 2.79 -14.41 37.83
CA TRP A 79 1.96 -13.23 38.13
C TRP A 79 0.73 -13.22 37.22
N ARG A 80 -0.24 -14.11 37.51
CA ARG A 80 -1.54 -14.14 36.83
C ARG A 80 -2.30 -12.82 37.04
N LEU A 81 -2.83 -12.25 35.94
CA LEU A 81 -4.03 -11.41 35.99
C LEU A 81 -5.22 -12.28 36.44
N PRO A 82 -6.21 -11.74 37.17
CA PRO A 82 -7.38 -12.52 37.61
C PRO A 82 -8.13 -13.11 36.41
N GLU A 83 -8.53 -14.39 36.52
CA GLU A 83 -9.05 -15.20 35.41
C GLU A 83 -10.43 -14.78 34.86
N SER A 84 -11.18 -13.86 35.49
CA SER A 84 -12.34 -13.24 34.84
C SER A 84 -12.80 -11.97 35.57
N VAL A 85 -13.35 -11.02 34.80
CA VAL A 85 -14.09 -9.85 35.32
C VAL A 85 -15.54 -10.22 35.72
N GLN A 86 -15.91 -11.52 35.73
CA GLN A 86 -17.32 -11.92 35.84
C GLN A 86 -17.74 -12.59 37.15
N ASP A 87 -16.83 -12.96 38.06
CA ASP A 87 -17.23 -13.75 39.24
C ASP A 87 -17.50 -13.01 40.56
N GLU A 88 -17.52 -11.68 40.60
CA GLU A 88 -17.92 -10.99 41.84
C GLU A 88 -18.80 -9.75 41.62
N GLY A 89 -20.02 -9.88 41.09
CA GLY A 89 -21.11 -8.91 41.34
C GLY A 89 -20.76 -7.42 41.37
N TRP A 90 -19.93 -6.92 40.45
CA TRP A 90 -19.44 -5.54 40.48
C TRP A 90 -20.50 -4.59 39.91
N GLU A 91 -21.25 -3.93 40.79
CA GLU A 91 -21.95 -2.70 40.44
C GLU A 91 -20.92 -1.64 40.01
N TYR A 92 -21.11 -1.11 38.80
CA TYR A 92 -20.27 -0.07 38.22
C TYR A 92 -20.17 1.17 39.15
N ARG A 93 -19.00 1.39 39.74
CA ARG A 93 -18.62 2.64 40.41
C ARG A 93 -17.47 3.31 39.65
N GLY A 94 -17.72 4.49 39.11
CA GLY A 94 -16.81 5.23 38.23
C GLY A 94 -15.58 5.82 38.90
N GLY A 95 -14.64 4.97 39.35
CA GLY A 95 -13.36 5.38 39.95
C GLY A 95 -12.11 4.63 39.47
N LEU A 96 -12.21 3.69 38.53
CA LEU A 96 -11.12 2.75 38.16
C LEU A 96 -10.09 3.26 37.13
N GLU A 97 -10.18 4.51 36.65
CA GLU A 97 -9.21 5.03 35.65
C GLU A 97 -7.80 5.23 36.22
N GLU A 98 -7.64 5.56 37.52
CA GLU A 98 -6.31 5.74 38.11
C GLU A 98 -5.64 4.42 38.53
N GLU A 99 -6.40 3.42 39.01
CA GLU A 99 -5.85 2.10 39.42
C GLU A 99 -5.56 1.17 38.24
N SER A 100 -6.32 1.29 37.13
CA SER A 100 -6.04 0.53 35.90
C SER A 100 -4.70 0.93 35.26
N THR A 101 -4.32 2.21 35.36
CA THR A 101 -3.05 2.73 34.82
C THR A 101 -1.83 2.05 35.46
N ASP A 102 -1.92 1.73 36.75
CA ASP A 102 -0.82 1.15 37.53
C ASP A 102 -0.68 -0.37 37.31
N ILE A 103 -1.80 -1.07 37.08
CA ILE A 103 -1.82 -2.49 36.69
C ILE A 103 -1.31 -2.65 35.25
N TRP A 104 -1.73 -1.76 34.33
CA TRP A 104 -1.23 -1.72 32.96
C TRP A 104 0.27 -1.38 32.89
N ALA A 105 0.76 -0.45 33.71
CA ALA A 105 2.19 -0.14 33.79
C ALA A 105 3.04 -1.35 34.23
N ARG A 106 2.52 -2.18 35.16
CA ARG A 106 3.21 -3.39 35.65
C ARG A 106 3.15 -4.55 34.65
N ALA A 107 2.02 -4.76 33.98
CA ALA A 107 1.89 -5.73 32.88
C ALA A 107 2.78 -5.36 31.68
N HIS A 108 2.87 -4.07 31.38
CA HIS A 108 3.76 -3.54 30.35
C HIS A 108 5.24 -3.76 30.73
N MET A 109 5.62 -3.56 31.99
CA MET A 109 6.97 -3.86 32.48
C MET A 109 7.33 -5.36 32.40
N ALA A 110 6.38 -6.26 32.70
CA ALA A 110 6.57 -7.71 32.55
C ALA A 110 6.73 -8.13 31.07
N TYR A 111 6.01 -7.48 30.16
CA TYR A 111 6.19 -7.64 28.71
C TYR A 111 7.59 -7.19 28.24
N TRP A 112 8.13 -6.10 28.79
CA TRP A 112 9.50 -5.66 28.51
C TRP A 112 10.58 -6.62 29.04
N VAL A 113 10.32 -7.30 30.17
CA VAL A 113 11.22 -8.36 30.70
C VAL A 113 11.18 -9.60 29.80
N LEU A 114 10.02 -9.98 29.26
CA LEU A 114 9.86 -11.04 28.25
C LEU A 114 10.60 -10.71 26.94
N GLU A 115 10.56 -9.46 26.49
CA GLU A 115 11.24 -9.02 25.28
C GLU A 115 12.76 -8.95 25.48
N ALA A 116 13.24 -8.49 26.64
CA ALA A 116 14.66 -8.54 27.00
C ALA A 116 15.20 -9.99 27.11
N ALA A 117 14.35 -10.94 27.55
CA ALA A 117 14.69 -12.35 27.57
C ALA A 117 14.72 -12.96 26.16
N ARG A 118 13.82 -12.60 25.25
CA ARG A 118 13.87 -12.99 23.83
C ARG A 118 15.10 -12.45 23.12
N VAL A 119 15.48 -11.20 23.37
CA VAL A 119 16.74 -10.61 22.87
C VAL A 119 17.96 -11.35 23.43
N THR A 120 17.90 -11.80 24.69
CA THR A 120 18.94 -12.63 25.30
C THR A 120 19.01 -14.02 24.65
N VAL A 121 17.88 -14.67 24.37
CA VAL A 121 17.83 -15.98 23.66
C VAL A 121 18.28 -15.85 22.21
N ALA A 122 17.99 -14.73 21.53
CA ALA A 122 18.52 -14.43 20.20
C ALA A 122 20.05 -14.18 20.23
N LYS A 123 20.56 -13.47 21.24
CA LYS A 123 22.01 -13.31 21.49
C LYS A 123 22.70 -14.62 21.84
N VAL A 124 22.03 -15.50 22.58
CA VAL A 124 22.52 -16.86 22.87
C VAL A 124 22.51 -17.70 21.60
N SER A 125 21.46 -17.63 20.77
CA SER A 125 21.38 -18.35 19.48
C SER A 125 22.46 -17.89 18.48
N SER A 126 22.76 -16.58 18.48
CA SER A 126 23.90 -15.93 17.82
C SER A 126 25.25 -16.47 18.32
N THR A 127 25.41 -16.55 19.64
CA THR A 127 26.61 -17.09 20.29
C THR A 127 26.79 -18.59 20.03
N LEU A 128 25.68 -19.31 19.83
CA LEU A 128 25.60 -20.74 19.52
C LEU A 128 25.66 -21.07 18.01
N GLY A 129 25.87 -20.08 17.13
CA GLY A 129 26.16 -20.28 15.71
C GLY A 129 25.08 -21.02 14.91
N LEU A 130 23.81 -20.95 15.33
CA LEU A 130 22.67 -21.35 14.51
C LEU A 130 22.52 -20.35 13.35
N PRO A 131 22.13 -20.77 12.13
CA PRO A 131 21.97 -19.87 10.99
C PRO A 131 20.71 -19.00 11.19
N VAL A 132 20.90 -17.93 11.94
CA VAL A 132 20.11 -16.69 11.88
C VAL A 132 20.99 -15.74 11.09
N ASP A 133 20.47 -15.07 10.07
CA ASP A 133 21.26 -14.13 9.25
C ASP A 133 22.03 -13.17 10.18
N ASP A 134 23.37 -13.22 10.19
CA ASP A 134 24.23 -12.56 11.19
C ASP A 134 23.94 -11.04 11.36
N VAL A 135 23.34 -10.42 10.34
CA VAL A 135 22.92 -9.01 10.29
C VAL A 135 21.70 -8.71 11.17
N ASP A 136 20.80 -9.67 11.38
CA ASP A 136 19.61 -9.52 12.23
C ASP A 136 19.97 -9.43 13.73
N LEU A 137 21.15 -9.92 14.10
CA LEU A 137 21.64 -10.00 15.47
C LEU A 137 22.44 -8.76 15.90
N LEU A 138 22.91 -7.98 14.92
CA LEU A 138 23.55 -6.69 15.15
C LEU A 138 22.55 -5.71 15.76
N ASP A 139 23.01 -4.84 16.66
CA ASP A 139 22.19 -3.68 17.01
C ASP A 139 22.08 -2.71 15.83
N ASP A 140 21.22 -1.70 15.93
CA ASP A 140 20.97 -0.78 14.82
C ASP A 140 22.24 -0.02 14.39
N ALA A 141 23.15 0.31 15.31
CA ALA A 141 24.37 1.05 15.00
C ALA A 141 25.42 0.17 14.31
N GLU A 142 25.61 -1.05 14.81
CA GLU A 142 26.47 -2.07 14.21
C GLU A 142 25.97 -2.45 12.80
N ARG A 143 24.65 -2.61 12.66
CA ARG A 143 24.01 -2.94 11.39
C ARG A 143 24.16 -1.81 10.37
N ASP A 144 23.89 -0.57 10.77
CA ASP A 144 24.06 0.60 9.91
C ASP A 144 25.53 0.74 9.47
N ALA A 145 26.49 0.47 10.35
CA ALA A 145 27.92 0.48 10.02
C ALA A 145 28.29 -0.63 9.02
N TYR A 146 27.75 -1.85 9.20
CA TYR A 146 27.91 -2.94 8.25
C TYR A 146 27.35 -2.58 6.87
N ILE A 147 26.10 -2.11 6.79
CA ILE A 147 25.47 -1.69 5.53
C ILE A 147 26.24 -0.54 4.87
N ALA A 148 26.77 0.39 5.65
CA ALA A 148 27.61 1.48 5.15
C ALA A 148 28.95 0.98 4.56
N SER A 149 29.47 -0.15 5.06
CA SER A 149 30.71 -0.77 4.57
C SER A 149 30.55 -1.52 3.24
N LEU A 150 29.32 -1.92 2.90
CA LEU A 150 29.00 -2.55 1.62
C LEU A 150 29.18 -1.58 0.45
N SER A 151 29.50 -2.12 -0.73
CA SER A 151 29.46 -1.38 -1.98
C SER A 151 28.04 -0.95 -2.35
N ASP A 152 27.91 0.01 -3.27
CA ASP A 152 26.59 0.45 -3.75
C ASP A 152 25.80 -0.70 -4.38
N GLN A 153 26.47 -1.56 -5.14
CA GLN A 153 25.84 -2.74 -5.77
C GLN A 153 25.34 -3.74 -4.71
N GLU A 154 26.16 -4.08 -3.72
CA GLU A 154 25.75 -4.98 -2.63
C GLU A 154 24.59 -4.40 -1.83
N ARG A 155 24.55 -3.07 -1.63
CA ARG A 155 23.41 -2.40 -1.00
C ARG A 155 22.15 -2.47 -1.84
N GLU A 156 22.25 -2.26 -3.15
CA GLU A 156 21.10 -2.36 -4.07
C GLU A 156 20.55 -3.79 -4.14
N GLU A 157 21.43 -4.80 -4.18
CA GLU A 157 21.08 -6.21 -4.15
C GLU A 157 20.42 -6.61 -2.83
N LEU A 158 20.98 -6.17 -1.69
CA LEU A 158 20.41 -6.40 -0.37
C LEU A 158 19.07 -5.68 -0.18
N ALA A 159 18.95 -4.45 -0.68
CA ALA A 159 17.74 -3.64 -0.55
C ALA A 159 16.60 -4.16 -1.41
N GLY A 160 16.89 -4.66 -2.62
CA GLY A 160 16.03 -5.26 -3.65
C GLY A 160 14.52 -5.00 -3.61
N PRO A 161 13.83 -4.83 -4.73
CA PRO A 161 13.43 -3.52 -5.30
C PRO A 161 13.06 -2.36 -4.33
N TRP A 162 13.24 -2.48 -3.02
CA TRP A 162 12.99 -1.42 -2.04
C TRP A 162 14.09 -0.34 -2.08
N PRO A 163 13.80 0.86 -1.55
CA PRO A 163 14.80 1.93 -1.49
C PRO A 163 15.98 1.52 -0.60
N VAL A 164 17.22 1.77 -1.05
CA VAL A 164 18.44 1.47 -0.27
C VAL A 164 18.44 2.17 1.09
N GLU A 165 17.86 3.38 1.17
CA GLU A 165 17.73 4.10 2.44
C GLU A 165 16.86 3.37 3.48
N TRP A 166 16.06 2.37 3.08
CA TRP A 166 15.25 1.56 3.98
C TRP A 166 16.03 0.46 4.69
N LEU A 167 17.25 0.12 4.24
CA LEU A 167 18.14 -0.79 4.97
C LEU A 167 18.58 -0.21 6.33
N TYR A 168 18.66 1.12 6.43
CA TYR A 168 19.15 1.81 7.62
C TYR A 168 18.06 2.10 8.64
N ALA A 169 18.46 2.20 9.91
CA ALA A 169 17.58 2.64 10.98
C ALA A 169 16.97 4.04 10.69
N PRO A 170 15.67 4.25 10.93
CA PRO A 170 15.06 5.56 10.77
C PRO A 170 15.61 6.53 11.83
N LYS A 171 16.02 7.71 11.39
CA LYS A 171 16.48 8.77 12.31
C LYS A 171 15.32 9.27 13.19
N PRO A 172 15.59 9.77 14.41
CA PRO A 172 14.56 10.40 15.23
C PRO A 172 13.79 11.48 14.46
N GLY A 173 12.46 11.39 14.47
CA GLY A 173 11.57 12.30 13.74
C GLY A 173 11.45 12.03 12.23
N ALA A 174 12.07 10.98 11.70
CA ALA A 174 11.82 10.53 10.33
C ALA A 174 10.36 10.10 10.15
N PRO A 175 9.77 10.28 8.95
CA PRO A 175 8.45 9.76 8.65
C PRO A 175 8.38 8.24 8.84
N ILE A 176 7.23 7.74 9.27
CA ILE A 176 7.01 6.30 9.40
C ILE A 176 7.09 5.61 8.04
N ARG A 177 7.65 4.40 8.02
CA ARG A 177 7.74 3.58 6.80
C ARG A 177 6.48 2.74 6.60
N VAL A 178 5.90 2.83 5.41
CA VAL A 178 4.63 2.18 5.05
C VAL A 178 4.78 1.46 3.72
N VAL A 179 4.41 0.19 3.69
CA VAL A 179 4.24 -0.56 2.44
C VAL A 179 2.78 -0.46 2.00
N ASN A 180 2.54 -0.11 0.74
CA ASN A 180 1.20 0.00 0.16
C ASN A 180 1.03 -0.99 -1.00
N LEU A 181 0.42 -2.14 -0.72
CA LEU A 181 0.22 -3.23 -1.67
C LEU A 181 -1.04 -2.99 -2.50
N PHE A 182 -0.99 -3.36 -3.79
CA PHE A 182 -2.07 -3.06 -4.75
C PHE A 182 -2.39 -1.56 -4.77
N ALA A 183 -1.33 -0.74 -4.78
CA ALA A 183 -1.45 0.70 -4.52
C ALA A 183 -2.25 1.46 -5.60
N GLY A 184 -2.45 0.84 -6.76
CA GLY A 184 -3.06 1.46 -7.91
C GLY A 184 -2.37 2.78 -8.29
N PRO A 185 -3.11 3.74 -8.85
CA PRO A 185 -2.55 5.03 -9.23
C PRO A 185 -2.35 5.98 -8.03
N GLY A 186 -2.64 5.56 -6.78
CA GLY A 186 -2.29 6.32 -5.57
C GLY A 186 -3.44 6.93 -4.77
N GLY A 187 -4.62 6.30 -4.71
CA GLY A 187 -5.75 6.81 -3.89
C GLY A 187 -5.43 6.99 -2.41
N TRP A 188 -4.78 5.99 -1.80
CA TRP A 188 -4.23 6.11 -0.45
C TRP A 188 -3.16 7.19 -0.35
N CYS A 189 -2.30 7.32 -1.36
CA CYS A 189 -1.19 8.26 -1.34
C CYS A 189 -1.66 9.72 -1.38
N GLU A 190 -2.58 10.04 -2.28
CA GLU A 190 -3.23 11.35 -2.34
C GLU A 190 -3.98 11.65 -1.03
N GLY A 191 -4.70 10.65 -0.49
CA GLY A 191 -5.42 10.82 0.77
C GLY A 191 -4.52 11.09 1.97
N ILE A 192 -3.40 10.39 2.10
CA ILE A 192 -2.47 10.55 3.23
C ILE A 192 -1.64 11.83 3.08
N VAL A 193 -1.01 12.01 1.93
CA VAL A 193 -0.01 13.08 1.74
C VAL A 193 -0.66 14.43 1.48
N HIS A 194 -1.72 14.49 0.66
CA HIS A 194 -2.28 15.76 0.20
C HIS A 194 -3.56 16.17 0.92
N VAL A 195 -4.41 15.21 1.28
CA VAL A 195 -5.65 15.50 2.02
C VAL A 195 -5.37 15.52 3.52
N LEU A 196 -4.86 14.42 4.07
CA LEU A 196 -4.53 14.33 5.47
C LEU A 196 -3.29 15.13 5.81
N GLY A 197 -2.34 15.35 4.90
CA GLY A 197 -1.12 16.11 5.18
C GLY A 197 -0.18 15.42 6.16
N GLU A 198 -0.19 14.08 6.19
CA GLU A 198 0.69 13.28 7.04
C GLU A 198 1.97 12.95 6.26
N PRO A 199 3.16 13.28 6.79
CA PRO A 199 4.40 12.84 6.21
C PRO A 199 4.56 11.33 6.45
N VAL A 200 4.61 10.55 5.37
CA VAL A 200 4.89 9.12 5.41
C VAL A 200 5.97 8.78 4.39
N ASP A 201 6.88 7.91 4.79
CA ASP A 201 7.87 7.30 3.92
C ASP A 201 7.23 6.06 3.30
N MET A 202 6.47 6.24 2.22
CA MET A 202 5.65 5.16 1.63
C MET A 202 6.25 4.67 0.32
N VAL A 203 6.25 3.35 0.15
CA VAL A 203 6.50 2.67 -1.14
C VAL A 203 5.29 1.82 -1.41
N GLY A 204 4.72 1.89 -2.61
CA GLY A 204 3.71 0.90 -2.98
C GLY A 204 4.12 -0.01 -4.11
N VAL A 205 3.38 -1.09 -4.21
CA VAL A 205 3.58 -2.17 -5.17
C VAL A 205 2.30 -2.31 -5.97
N ASP A 206 2.42 -2.34 -7.29
CA ASP A 206 1.29 -2.63 -8.17
C ASP A 206 1.78 -3.31 -9.45
N LEU A 207 1.02 -4.30 -9.94
CA LEU A 207 1.36 -5.03 -11.16
C LEU A 207 1.07 -4.22 -12.43
N SER A 208 0.16 -3.23 -12.36
CA SER A 208 -0.23 -2.44 -13.52
C SER A 208 0.79 -1.35 -13.82
N GLU A 209 1.51 -1.50 -14.93
CA GLU A 209 2.43 -0.47 -15.45
C GLU A 209 1.77 0.91 -15.58
N ALA A 210 0.50 0.96 -16.01
CA ALA A 210 -0.23 2.21 -16.16
C ALA A 210 -0.58 2.85 -14.81
N ALA A 211 -0.90 2.04 -13.79
CA ALA A 211 -1.13 2.53 -12.44
C ALA A 211 0.19 3.06 -11.82
N CYS A 212 1.27 2.30 -11.98
CA CYS A 212 2.62 2.69 -11.56
C CYS A 212 3.07 3.99 -12.21
N ALA A 213 2.97 4.10 -13.54
CA ALA A 213 3.32 5.32 -14.26
C ALA A 213 2.48 6.53 -13.83
N THR A 214 1.18 6.33 -13.58
CA THR A 214 0.30 7.40 -13.07
C THR A 214 0.74 7.84 -11.67
N ALA A 215 1.02 6.89 -10.77
CA ALA A 215 1.44 7.19 -9.41
C ALA A 215 2.82 7.90 -9.38
N GLN A 216 3.76 7.45 -10.19
CA GLN A 216 5.09 8.06 -10.34
C GLN A 216 5.00 9.47 -10.92
N ALA A 217 4.14 9.69 -11.93
CA ALA A 217 3.87 11.02 -12.46
C ALA A 217 3.25 11.96 -11.40
N ALA A 218 2.51 11.42 -10.44
CA ALA A 218 1.98 12.15 -9.29
C ALA A 218 3.04 12.38 -8.17
N GLY A 219 4.25 11.83 -8.32
CA GLY A 219 5.35 11.97 -7.36
C GLY A 219 5.39 10.87 -6.28
N PHE A 220 4.62 9.80 -6.41
CA PHE A 220 4.65 8.69 -5.46
C PHE A 220 5.63 7.60 -5.88
N ARG A 221 6.37 7.04 -4.91
CA ARG A 221 7.26 5.90 -5.17
C ARG A 221 6.46 4.63 -5.41
N ARG A 222 6.85 3.89 -6.45
CA ARG A 222 6.17 2.68 -6.88
C ARG A 222 7.14 1.64 -7.42
N ILE A 223 6.95 0.40 -6.98
CA ILE A 223 7.55 -0.81 -7.52
C ILE A 223 6.49 -1.44 -8.44
N CYS A 224 6.83 -1.62 -9.71
CA CYS A 224 5.94 -2.26 -10.68
C CYS A 224 6.21 -3.76 -10.70
N ALA A 225 5.53 -4.51 -9.84
CA ALA A 225 5.72 -5.95 -9.65
C ALA A 225 4.43 -6.60 -9.13
N SER A 226 4.33 -7.94 -9.23
CA SER A 226 3.34 -8.66 -8.45
C SER A 226 3.74 -8.62 -6.98
N VAL A 227 2.76 -8.46 -6.08
CA VAL A 227 3.03 -8.54 -4.64
C VAL A 227 3.43 -9.94 -4.20
N THR A 228 3.08 -10.96 -4.97
CA THR A 228 3.42 -12.36 -4.69
C THR A 228 4.87 -12.69 -5.01
N ASP A 229 5.51 -11.88 -5.86
CA ASP A 229 6.89 -12.11 -6.32
C ASP A 229 7.91 -11.39 -5.43
N LEU A 230 7.43 -10.64 -4.42
CA LEU A 230 8.27 -9.92 -3.48
C LEU A 230 8.31 -10.66 -2.15
N ASP A 231 9.49 -10.69 -1.55
CA ASP A 231 9.70 -11.29 -0.24
C ASP A 231 9.26 -10.32 0.88
N PRO A 232 8.22 -10.64 1.67
CA PRO A 232 7.83 -9.84 2.82
C PRO A 232 8.83 -9.90 3.98
N ALA A 233 9.82 -10.80 3.93
CA ALA A 233 10.93 -10.92 4.88
C ALA A 233 12.23 -10.25 4.37
N ASN A 234 12.15 -9.37 3.36
CA ASN A 234 13.31 -8.64 2.86
C ASN A 234 13.90 -7.67 3.91
N PRO A 235 15.24 -7.60 4.08
CA PRO A 235 15.92 -6.74 5.07
C PRO A 235 15.55 -5.25 5.06
N ALA A 236 15.22 -4.68 3.90
CA ALA A 236 14.78 -3.29 3.78
C ALA A 236 13.44 -3.02 4.47
N LEU A 237 12.66 -4.07 4.75
CA LEU A 237 11.35 -3.95 5.39
C LEU A 237 11.42 -3.96 6.91
N ARG A 238 12.61 -4.13 7.51
CA ARG A 238 12.79 -4.25 8.97
C ARG A 238 12.07 -3.17 9.76
N TYR A 239 12.14 -1.93 9.31
CA TYR A 239 11.58 -0.78 10.02
C TYR A 239 10.22 -0.33 9.48
N VAL A 240 9.56 -1.15 8.66
CA VAL A 240 8.19 -0.92 8.23
C VAL A 240 7.26 -1.13 9.43
N VAL A 241 6.46 -0.11 9.73
CA VAL A 241 5.51 -0.16 10.85
C VAL A 241 4.07 -0.37 10.40
N ALA A 242 3.82 -0.34 9.08
CA ALA A 242 2.48 -0.40 8.54
C ALA A 242 2.38 -1.03 7.15
N VAL A 243 1.29 -1.77 6.94
CA VAL A 243 0.86 -2.26 5.64
C VAL A 243 -0.48 -1.63 5.29
N ILE A 244 -0.58 -1.06 4.10
CA ILE A 244 -1.84 -0.69 3.46
C ILE A 244 -2.04 -1.66 2.30
N LEU A 245 -3.25 -2.18 2.11
CA LEU A 245 -3.55 -3.07 0.99
C LEU A 245 -4.93 -2.82 0.37
N SER A 246 -5.03 -2.98 -0.95
CA SER A 246 -6.31 -2.89 -1.68
C SER A 246 -6.41 -3.98 -2.75
N PRO A 247 -6.46 -5.26 -2.34
CA PRO A 247 -6.43 -6.40 -3.25
C PRO A 247 -7.54 -6.30 -4.30
N PRO A 248 -7.39 -6.95 -5.46
CA PRO A 248 -8.36 -6.85 -6.55
C PRO A 248 -9.78 -7.25 -6.13
N CYS A 249 -10.76 -6.40 -6.45
CA CYS A 249 -12.16 -6.58 -6.06
C CYS A 249 -13.05 -7.26 -7.12
N GLN A 250 -12.52 -7.57 -8.31
CA GLN A 250 -13.34 -7.97 -9.46
C GLN A 250 -14.08 -9.30 -9.25
N THR A 251 -13.53 -10.20 -8.45
CA THR A 251 -14.11 -11.51 -8.14
C THR A 251 -15.19 -11.43 -7.06
N LEU A 252 -15.23 -10.34 -6.29
CA LEU A 252 -16.24 -10.08 -5.24
C LEU A 252 -17.26 -8.99 -5.64
N SER A 253 -16.96 -8.14 -6.62
CA SER A 253 -17.78 -6.98 -7.00
C SER A 253 -19.10 -7.37 -7.69
N PRO A 254 -20.24 -6.72 -7.38
CA PRO A 254 -21.49 -6.92 -8.10
C PRO A 254 -21.41 -6.67 -9.61
N GLY A 255 -20.43 -5.86 -10.05
CA GLY A 255 -20.16 -5.60 -11.46
C GLY A 255 -19.26 -6.63 -12.14
N GLY A 256 -18.75 -7.61 -11.39
CA GLY A 256 -17.90 -8.70 -11.87
C GLY A 256 -18.66 -10.03 -12.05
N LYS A 257 -17.90 -11.13 -12.22
CA LYS A 257 -18.46 -12.48 -12.38
C LYS A 257 -18.82 -13.15 -11.03
N LEU A 258 -18.51 -12.50 -9.91
CA LEU A 258 -18.71 -13.03 -8.55
C LEU A 258 -18.04 -14.40 -8.30
N ALA A 259 -17.02 -14.75 -9.09
CA ALA A 259 -16.33 -16.03 -8.98
C ALA A 259 -15.61 -16.23 -7.64
N GLY A 260 -15.27 -15.14 -6.94
CA GLY A 260 -14.70 -15.17 -5.60
C GLY A 260 -15.74 -15.33 -4.49
N LEU A 261 -17.02 -15.45 -4.84
CA LEU A 261 -18.09 -15.84 -3.90
C LEU A 261 -18.50 -17.31 -4.07
N ALA A 262 -17.82 -18.06 -4.94
CA ALA A 262 -18.00 -19.51 -5.00
C ALA A 262 -17.46 -20.14 -3.70
N GLU A 263 -18.20 -21.10 -3.16
CA GLU A 263 -17.90 -21.74 -1.87
C GLU A 263 -16.50 -22.36 -1.86
N GLU A 264 -16.13 -23.07 -2.93
CA GLU A 264 -14.81 -23.71 -3.03
C GLU A 264 -13.68 -22.69 -3.09
N ALA A 265 -13.92 -21.52 -3.70
CA ALA A 265 -12.94 -20.46 -3.77
C ALA A 265 -12.72 -19.77 -2.43
N LEU A 266 -13.80 -19.58 -1.66
CA LEU A 266 -13.75 -18.97 -0.34
C LEU A 266 -13.08 -19.91 0.67
N TRP A 267 -13.44 -21.19 0.66
CA TRP A 267 -12.83 -22.22 1.51
C TRP A 267 -11.31 -22.31 1.28
N LEU A 268 -10.87 -22.30 0.02
CA LEU A 268 -9.44 -22.35 -0.29
C LEU A 268 -8.69 -21.07 0.15
N VAL A 269 -9.33 -19.90 0.07
CA VAL A 269 -8.74 -18.64 0.57
C VAL A 269 -8.65 -18.65 2.10
N GLU A 270 -9.71 -19.10 2.78
CA GLU A 270 -9.74 -19.28 4.24
C GLU A 270 -8.63 -20.24 4.70
N GLU A 271 -8.50 -21.39 4.07
CA GLU A 271 -7.45 -22.37 4.36
C GLU A 271 -6.04 -21.76 4.25
N VAL A 272 -5.77 -21.01 3.18
CA VAL A 272 -4.47 -20.34 3.02
C VAL A 272 -4.25 -19.23 4.04
N ILE A 273 -5.30 -18.51 4.46
CA ILE A 273 -5.22 -17.54 5.55
C ILE A 273 -4.80 -18.23 6.85
N SER A 274 -5.43 -19.35 7.20
CA SER A 274 -5.07 -20.14 8.38
C SER A 274 -3.64 -20.70 8.29
N GLN A 275 -3.24 -21.19 7.11
CA GLN A 275 -1.86 -21.65 6.87
C GLN A 275 -0.84 -20.52 7.01
N ALA A 276 -1.19 -19.28 6.67
CA ALA A 276 -0.31 -18.13 6.88
C ALA A 276 -0.06 -17.85 8.37
N GLY A 277 -1.09 -17.98 9.22
CA GLY A 277 -0.94 -17.90 10.67
C GLY A 277 -0.03 -18.99 11.23
N ALA A 278 -0.20 -20.23 10.76
CA ALA A 278 0.65 -21.36 11.12
C ALA A 278 2.10 -21.18 10.69
N ALA A 279 2.33 -20.77 9.43
CA ALA A 279 3.65 -20.50 8.90
C ALA A 279 4.37 -19.38 9.65
N ALA A 280 3.62 -18.38 10.13
CA ALA A 280 4.14 -17.30 10.94
C ALA A 280 4.39 -17.69 12.42
N GLY A 281 3.95 -18.88 12.86
CA GLY A 281 4.06 -19.34 14.25
C GLY A 281 3.09 -18.67 15.21
N PHE A 282 1.87 -18.36 14.74
CA PHE A 282 0.83 -17.70 15.53
C PHE A 282 -0.39 -18.59 15.82
N VAL A 283 -0.25 -19.91 15.67
CA VAL A 283 -1.28 -20.88 16.08
C VAL A 283 -1.21 -21.08 17.57
N MET A 284 -2.28 -20.73 18.28
CA MET A 284 -2.43 -21.02 19.69
C MET A 284 -2.63 -22.52 19.89
N VAL A 285 -1.87 -23.11 20.81
CA VAL A 285 -1.99 -24.52 21.21
C VAL A 285 -2.08 -24.60 22.73
N ASP A 286 -2.92 -25.52 23.21
CA ASP A 286 -3.12 -25.77 24.64
C ASP A 286 -1.85 -26.35 25.32
N ASP A 287 -0.97 -26.96 24.52
CA ASP A 287 0.34 -27.46 24.92
C ASP A 287 1.35 -27.18 23.79
N ALA A 288 2.21 -26.17 23.97
CA ALA A 288 3.27 -25.83 23.03
C ALA A 288 4.49 -26.78 23.10
N GLY A 289 4.39 -27.89 23.84
CA GLY A 289 5.45 -28.87 24.06
C GLY A 289 6.18 -28.73 25.39
N ASP A 290 5.78 -27.76 26.23
CA ASP A 290 6.27 -27.52 27.60
C ASP A 290 5.16 -27.68 28.66
N GLY A 291 3.97 -28.13 28.28
CA GLY A 291 2.82 -28.26 29.17
C GLY A 291 2.07 -26.95 29.44
N MET A 292 2.32 -25.90 28.67
CA MET A 292 1.68 -24.58 28.80
C MET A 292 0.94 -24.15 27.52
N GLU A 293 -0.11 -23.34 27.71
CA GLU A 293 -0.75 -22.58 26.62
C GLU A 293 0.25 -21.62 25.98
N GLY A 294 0.39 -21.68 24.66
CA GLY A 294 1.36 -20.88 23.93
C GLY A 294 1.18 -20.92 22.42
N TYR A 295 2.12 -20.32 21.70
CA TYR A 295 2.18 -20.41 20.25
C TYR A 295 2.94 -21.65 19.82
N ALA A 296 2.39 -22.39 18.86
CA ALA A 296 3.13 -23.40 18.14
C ALA A 296 4.33 -22.75 17.43
N PRO A 297 5.47 -23.46 17.32
CA PRO A 297 6.58 -22.97 16.51
C PRO A 297 6.13 -22.77 15.05
N PRO A 298 6.74 -21.81 14.32
CA PRO A 298 6.53 -21.68 12.88
C PRO A 298 6.70 -23.03 12.18
N THR A 299 5.81 -23.34 11.22
CA THR A 299 5.84 -24.62 10.51
C THR A 299 7.10 -24.83 9.66
N GLY A 300 7.85 -23.75 9.39
CA GLY A 300 8.99 -23.75 8.47
C GLY A 300 8.60 -23.65 7.00
N ALA A 301 7.30 -23.57 6.69
CA ALA A 301 6.82 -23.35 5.33
C ALA A 301 7.24 -21.98 4.80
N THR A 302 7.70 -21.95 3.55
CA THR A 302 7.94 -20.72 2.80
C THR A 302 6.63 -20.04 2.42
N TRP A 303 6.67 -18.72 2.15
CA TRP A 303 5.47 -18.00 1.70
C TRP A 303 4.94 -18.49 0.35
N ASP A 304 5.81 -19.07 -0.49
CA ASP A 304 5.39 -19.68 -1.75
C ASP A 304 4.65 -21.00 -1.53
N GLU A 305 5.08 -21.82 -0.56
CA GLU A 305 4.37 -23.04 -0.16
C GLU A 305 3.00 -22.71 0.45
N VAL A 306 2.91 -21.65 1.27
CA VAL A 306 1.63 -21.15 1.81
C VAL A 306 0.69 -20.69 0.68
N ARG A 307 1.22 -20.05 -0.37
CA ARG A 307 0.42 -19.60 -1.52
C ARG A 307 0.05 -20.71 -2.50
N ALA A 308 0.83 -21.79 -2.55
CA ALA A 308 0.69 -22.84 -3.57
C ALA A 308 -0.74 -23.38 -3.74
N PRO A 309 -1.55 -23.60 -2.67
CA PRO A 309 -2.93 -24.07 -2.83
C PRO A 309 -3.81 -23.14 -3.68
N LEU A 310 -3.55 -21.83 -3.67
CA LEU A 310 -4.34 -20.83 -4.41
C LEU A 310 -4.29 -21.01 -5.93
N ALA A 311 -3.32 -21.77 -6.46
CA ALA A 311 -3.24 -22.12 -7.88
C ALA A 311 -4.47 -22.90 -8.39
N ALA A 312 -5.23 -23.55 -7.49
CA ALA A 312 -6.47 -24.25 -7.83
C ALA A 312 -7.67 -23.30 -8.09
N LEU A 313 -7.54 -22.00 -7.80
CA LEU A 313 -8.60 -21.02 -8.03
C LEU A 313 -8.83 -20.79 -9.52
N LYS A 314 -10.10 -20.82 -9.95
CA LYS A 314 -10.50 -20.48 -11.33
C LYS A 314 -10.12 -19.06 -11.73
N ASP A 315 -10.05 -18.14 -10.77
CA ASP A 315 -9.59 -16.77 -10.96
C ASP A 315 -8.55 -16.46 -9.88
N ALA A 316 -7.27 -16.47 -10.27
CA ALA A 316 -6.14 -16.27 -9.37
C ALA A 316 -6.23 -14.97 -8.55
N ARG A 317 -6.97 -13.96 -9.05
CA ARG A 317 -7.16 -12.70 -8.33
C ARG A 317 -7.96 -12.85 -7.03
N THR A 318 -8.76 -13.91 -6.90
CA THR A 318 -9.45 -14.21 -5.64
C THR A 318 -8.44 -14.54 -4.53
N GLY A 319 -7.36 -15.26 -4.86
CA GLY A 319 -6.35 -15.69 -3.90
C GLY A 319 -5.55 -14.55 -3.29
N LEU A 320 -5.48 -13.39 -3.98
CA LEU A 320 -4.78 -12.20 -3.51
C LEU A 320 -5.40 -11.59 -2.24
N MET A 321 -6.56 -12.08 -1.78
CA MET A 321 -7.09 -11.74 -0.45
C MET A 321 -6.20 -12.26 0.67
N ALA A 322 -5.52 -13.40 0.48
CA ALA A 322 -4.63 -13.98 1.49
C ALA A 322 -3.44 -13.05 1.83
N GLU A 323 -3.04 -12.18 0.89
CA GLU A 323 -2.00 -11.17 1.12
C GLU A 323 -2.36 -10.16 2.22
N ALA A 324 -3.65 -10.06 2.60
CA ALA A 324 -4.10 -9.27 3.75
C ALA A 324 -3.55 -9.78 5.09
N VAL A 325 -3.16 -11.05 5.14
CA VAL A 325 -2.63 -11.73 6.33
C VAL A 325 -1.16 -12.11 6.12
N ILE A 326 -0.79 -12.65 4.96
CA ILE A 326 0.59 -13.08 4.66
C ILE A 326 1.59 -11.94 4.91
N TRP A 327 1.38 -10.76 4.31
CA TRP A 327 2.33 -9.65 4.44
C TRP A 327 2.48 -9.14 5.88
N PRO A 328 1.38 -8.78 6.59
CA PRO A 328 1.51 -8.31 7.96
C PRO A 328 2.10 -9.35 8.91
N LEU A 329 1.70 -10.62 8.80
CA LEU A 329 2.18 -11.68 9.70
C LEU A 329 3.63 -12.06 9.39
N ALA A 330 4.04 -12.06 8.13
CA ALA A 330 5.44 -12.25 7.75
C ALA A 330 6.35 -11.16 8.34
N LEU A 331 5.95 -9.89 8.19
CA LEU A 331 6.68 -8.77 8.76
C LEU A 331 6.71 -8.81 10.30
N GLN A 332 5.61 -9.24 10.92
CA GLN A 332 5.58 -9.44 12.37
C GLN A 332 6.53 -10.56 12.81
N ALA A 333 6.45 -11.73 12.18
CA ALA A 333 7.24 -12.89 12.53
C ALA A 333 8.74 -12.62 12.36
N LYS A 334 9.14 -11.95 11.27
CA LYS A 334 10.55 -11.67 10.98
C LYS A 334 11.11 -10.47 11.75
N TYR A 335 10.35 -9.37 11.86
CA TYR A 335 10.91 -8.09 12.36
C TYR A 335 10.20 -7.51 13.58
N ASN A 336 9.03 -8.06 13.95
CA ASN A 336 8.26 -7.62 15.10
C ASN A 336 7.90 -6.10 15.11
N ASN A 337 8.03 -5.40 13.98
CA ASN A 337 7.94 -3.93 13.90
C ASN A 337 6.62 -3.40 13.35
N ILE A 338 5.81 -4.26 12.75
CA ILE A 338 4.48 -3.86 12.28
C ILE A 338 3.58 -3.45 13.46
N ARG A 339 2.78 -2.40 13.26
CA ARG A 339 1.92 -1.78 14.29
C ARG A 339 0.47 -1.69 13.86
N TRP A 340 0.21 -1.47 12.58
CA TRP A 340 -1.14 -1.35 12.06
C TRP A 340 -1.26 -1.81 10.60
N VAL A 341 -2.46 -2.24 10.24
CA VAL A 341 -2.85 -2.59 8.87
C VAL A 341 -4.09 -1.80 8.49
N ALA A 342 -4.12 -1.28 7.27
CA ALA A 342 -5.32 -0.72 6.66
C ALA A 342 -5.64 -1.47 5.37
N MET A 343 -6.92 -1.77 5.15
CA MET A 343 -7.35 -2.41 3.90
C MET A 343 -8.59 -1.73 3.32
N GLU A 344 -8.72 -1.77 1.99
CA GLU A 344 -9.98 -1.50 1.28
C GLU A 344 -10.36 -2.69 0.38
N GLN A 345 -11.67 -2.96 0.29
CA GLN A 345 -12.25 -3.97 -0.59
C GLN A 345 -13.69 -3.62 -1.02
N SER A 346 -14.21 -4.34 -2.01
CA SER A 346 -15.64 -4.39 -2.37
C SER A 346 -16.54 -4.49 -1.15
N SER A 347 -17.65 -3.73 -1.15
CA SER A 347 -18.65 -3.85 -0.08
C SER A 347 -19.28 -5.24 0.01
N ASN A 348 -19.17 -6.06 -1.05
CA ASN A 348 -19.69 -7.43 -1.01
C ASN A 348 -18.92 -8.34 -0.05
N LEU A 349 -17.68 -7.99 0.31
CA LEU A 349 -16.95 -8.71 1.36
C LEU A 349 -17.76 -8.73 2.67
N LEU A 350 -18.45 -7.65 3.01
CA LEU A 350 -19.26 -7.54 4.23
C LEU A 350 -20.77 -7.68 4.00
N LYS A 351 -21.24 -7.65 2.75
CA LYS A 351 -22.67 -7.78 2.41
C LYS A 351 -23.06 -9.19 1.98
N SER A 352 -22.09 -9.98 1.52
CA SER A 352 -22.33 -11.36 1.10
C SER A 352 -22.15 -12.28 2.30
N LYS A 353 -23.18 -13.04 2.65
CA LYS A 353 -23.08 -14.08 3.69
C LYS A 353 -22.00 -15.12 3.37
N ALA A 354 -21.77 -15.41 2.08
CA ALA A 354 -20.72 -16.35 1.68
C ALA A 354 -19.32 -15.88 2.09
N ALA A 355 -19.07 -14.56 2.14
CA ALA A 355 -17.74 -14.02 2.42
C ALA A 355 -17.49 -13.77 3.93
N GLU A 356 -18.45 -14.10 4.80
CA GLU A 356 -18.37 -13.91 6.25
C GLU A 356 -17.17 -14.68 6.84
N TYR A 357 -16.98 -15.94 6.45
CA TYR A 357 -15.87 -16.78 6.93
C TYR A 357 -14.49 -16.22 6.58
N VAL A 358 -14.32 -15.61 5.40
CA VAL A 358 -13.04 -14.98 5.04
C VAL A 358 -12.77 -13.76 5.92
N VAL A 359 -13.79 -12.99 6.27
CA VAL A 359 -13.66 -11.83 7.18
C VAL A 359 -13.30 -12.28 8.59
N GLU A 360 -13.96 -13.34 9.07
CA GLU A 360 -13.68 -13.96 10.36
C GLU A 360 -12.29 -14.55 10.41
N ALA A 361 -11.88 -15.32 9.40
CA ALA A 361 -10.53 -15.88 9.30
C ALA A 361 -9.46 -14.81 9.36
N ILE A 362 -9.58 -13.73 8.56
CA ILE A 362 -8.63 -12.61 8.62
C ILE A 362 -8.55 -12.03 10.04
N ALA A 363 -9.69 -11.75 10.67
CA ALA A 363 -9.70 -11.17 12.02
C ALA A 363 -9.11 -12.13 13.06
N SER A 364 -9.48 -13.42 12.99
CA SER A 364 -8.98 -14.48 13.87
C SER A 364 -7.47 -14.63 13.78
N GLU A 365 -6.88 -14.58 12.59
CA GLU A 365 -5.41 -14.65 12.44
C GLU A 365 -4.69 -13.45 13.06
N PHE A 366 -5.27 -12.24 12.98
CA PHE A 366 -4.72 -11.09 13.68
C PHE A 366 -4.83 -11.25 15.20
N TYR A 367 -5.98 -11.68 15.74
CA TYR A 367 -6.13 -11.94 17.18
C TYR A 367 -5.22 -13.07 17.65
N GLY A 368 -5.12 -14.15 16.86
CA GLY A 368 -4.18 -15.24 17.03
C GLY A 368 -2.77 -14.70 17.13
N ALA A 369 -2.34 -13.83 16.22
CA ALA A 369 -1.02 -13.17 16.27
C ALA A 369 -0.85 -12.09 17.37
N GLY A 370 -1.78 -11.99 18.32
CA GLY A 370 -1.69 -11.09 19.47
C GLY A 370 -1.99 -9.62 19.14
N TRP A 371 -2.80 -9.35 18.12
CA TRP A 371 -3.28 -7.99 17.83
C TRP A 371 -4.49 -7.65 18.68
N GLU A 372 -4.51 -6.47 19.28
CA GLU A 372 -5.62 -6.04 20.14
C GLU A 372 -6.91 -5.72 19.39
N TYR A 373 -6.83 -5.38 18.10
CA TYR A 373 -7.97 -4.89 17.35
C TYR A 373 -7.87 -5.27 15.88
N ALA A 374 -8.89 -5.94 15.38
CA ALA A 374 -9.10 -6.19 13.95
C ALA A 374 -10.59 -5.97 13.65
N LYS A 375 -10.90 -4.97 12.82
CA LYS A 375 -12.30 -4.61 12.52
C LYS A 375 -12.51 -4.17 11.09
N PHE A 376 -13.58 -4.70 10.52
CA PHE A 376 -14.13 -4.25 9.25
C PHE A 376 -15.28 -3.25 9.42
N SER A 377 -15.44 -2.35 8.46
CA SER A 377 -16.58 -1.43 8.39
C SER A 377 -16.93 -1.08 6.95
N LEU A 378 -18.22 -0.86 6.69
CA LEU A 378 -18.67 -0.29 5.43
C LEU A 378 -18.55 1.23 5.45
N VAL A 379 -17.99 1.79 4.39
CA VAL A 379 -17.77 3.23 4.23
C VAL A 379 -18.22 3.68 2.84
N GLU A 380 -19.03 4.73 2.79
CA GLU A 380 -19.54 5.34 1.56
C GLU A 380 -18.80 6.65 1.29
N ALA A 381 -18.05 6.71 0.17
CA ALA A 381 -17.25 7.88 -0.17
C ALA A 381 -18.06 9.19 -0.29
N ALA A 382 -19.35 9.11 -0.69
CA ALA A 382 -20.21 10.27 -0.75
C ALA A 382 -20.46 10.93 0.62
N ASP A 383 -20.36 10.18 1.72
CA ASP A 383 -20.50 10.70 3.09
C ASP A 383 -19.28 11.56 3.51
N TYR A 384 -18.19 11.48 2.74
CA TYR A 384 -16.96 12.26 2.90
C TYR A 384 -16.84 13.38 1.85
N GLY A 385 -17.91 13.62 1.09
CA GLY A 385 -18.00 14.72 0.13
C GLY A 385 -17.68 14.37 -1.32
N ALA A 386 -17.37 13.11 -1.64
CA ALA A 386 -17.18 12.68 -3.03
C ALA A 386 -18.49 12.83 -3.84
N ALA A 387 -18.37 13.18 -5.12
CA ALA A 387 -19.53 13.37 -6.00
C ALA A 387 -20.03 12.05 -6.64
N SER A 388 -19.34 10.94 -6.40
CA SER A 388 -19.74 9.59 -6.81
C SER A 388 -19.92 8.72 -5.57
N LYS A 389 -21.00 7.95 -5.55
CA LYS A 389 -21.23 6.90 -4.55
C LYS A 389 -20.18 5.82 -4.74
N LYS A 390 -19.49 5.40 -3.69
CA LYS A 390 -18.56 4.28 -3.69
C LYS A 390 -18.53 3.69 -2.29
N ASN A 391 -19.43 2.73 -2.06
CA ASN A 391 -19.49 1.93 -0.84
C ASN A 391 -18.45 0.80 -0.91
N ARG A 392 -17.62 0.68 0.12
CA ARG A 392 -16.51 -0.28 0.23
C ARG A 392 -16.35 -0.78 1.66
N ALA A 393 -15.82 -1.99 1.79
CA ALA A 393 -15.38 -2.56 3.04
C ALA A 393 -13.98 -2.02 3.36
N PHE A 394 -13.79 -1.50 4.54
CA PHE A 394 -12.49 -1.07 5.04
C PHE A 394 -12.14 -1.87 6.28
N MET A 395 -10.87 -2.29 6.39
CA MET A 395 -10.33 -2.94 7.58
C MET A 395 -9.36 -1.99 8.28
N VAL A 396 -9.33 -2.09 9.60
CA VAL A 396 -8.25 -1.59 10.44
C VAL A 396 -7.83 -2.71 11.38
N CYS A 397 -6.53 -2.99 11.41
CA CYS A 397 -5.92 -3.80 12.44
C CYS A 397 -4.90 -2.95 13.20
N MET A 398 -4.89 -3.05 14.53
CA MET A 398 -3.96 -2.35 15.41
C MET A 398 -3.40 -3.37 16.41
N ARG A 399 -2.07 -3.39 16.52
CA ARG A 399 -1.41 -4.45 17.28
C ARG A 399 -1.52 -4.26 18.80
N TYR A 400 -1.30 -3.05 19.28
CA TYR A 400 -1.16 -2.76 20.72
C TYR A 400 -2.26 -1.82 21.27
N THR A 401 -3.17 -1.36 20.43
CA THR A 401 -4.11 -0.30 20.79
C THR A 401 -5.39 -0.45 19.99
N ARG A 402 -6.35 0.44 20.26
CA ARG A 402 -7.49 0.69 19.39
C ARG A 402 -7.35 2.05 18.73
N PRO A 403 -7.98 2.28 17.56
CA PRO A 403 -7.95 3.59 16.92
C PRO A 403 -8.46 4.70 17.84
N PHE A 404 -7.74 5.82 17.89
CA PHE A 404 -7.94 6.88 18.89
C PHE A 404 -9.07 7.85 18.58
N THR A 405 -9.43 8.01 17.31
CA THR A 405 -10.44 8.98 16.86
C THR A 405 -11.53 8.26 16.09
N SER A 406 -12.67 8.88 15.81
CA SER A 406 -13.68 8.29 14.91
C SER A 406 -13.31 8.55 13.45
N TYR A 407 -13.43 7.54 12.58
CA TYR A 407 -13.38 7.74 11.13
C TYR A 407 -14.67 8.37 10.58
N ARG A 408 -15.77 8.34 11.35
CA ARG A 408 -17.04 8.97 10.98
C ARG A 408 -17.00 10.46 11.28
N PRO A 409 -17.42 11.33 10.36
CA PRO A 409 -17.41 12.75 10.59
C PRO A 409 -18.39 13.12 11.71
N SER A 410 -17.99 14.05 12.58
CA SER A 410 -18.80 14.51 13.71
C SER A 410 -20.11 15.21 13.27
N LYS A 411 -20.11 15.77 12.06
CA LYS A 411 -21.29 16.32 11.38
C LYS A 411 -21.30 15.84 9.94
N PRO A 412 -22.45 15.76 9.25
CA PRO A 412 -22.46 15.44 7.82
C PRO A 412 -21.51 16.33 7.01
N VAL A 413 -20.70 15.74 6.15
CA VAL A 413 -19.95 16.50 5.14
C VAL A 413 -20.94 16.96 4.06
N PRO A 414 -20.88 18.22 3.58
CA PRO A 414 -21.77 18.67 2.51
C PRO A 414 -21.72 17.70 1.33
N ARG A 415 -22.89 17.19 0.92
CA ARG A 415 -22.98 16.27 -0.22
C ARG A 415 -22.70 17.03 -1.51
N THR A 416 -21.74 16.55 -2.28
CA THR A 416 -21.47 17.09 -3.61
C THR A 416 -22.32 16.36 -4.63
N THR A 417 -23.13 17.11 -5.39
CA THR A 417 -23.91 16.52 -6.48
C THR A 417 -23.04 16.28 -7.70
N TRP A 418 -23.43 15.35 -8.56
CA TRP A 418 -22.74 15.12 -9.82
C TRP A 418 -22.74 16.40 -10.68
N ALA A 419 -23.86 17.12 -10.75
CA ALA A 419 -23.98 18.40 -11.45
C ALA A 419 -22.97 19.43 -10.92
N ALA A 420 -22.85 19.59 -9.60
CA ALA A 420 -21.87 20.50 -9.00
C ALA A 420 -20.42 20.11 -9.35
N CYS A 421 -20.10 18.82 -9.33
CA CYS A 421 -18.79 18.30 -9.74
C CYS A 421 -18.47 18.55 -11.22
N MET A 422 -19.50 18.57 -12.07
CA MET A 422 -19.37 18.82 -13.51
C MET A 422 -19.50 20.31 -13.87
N GLY A 423 -19.86 21.17 -12.92
CA GLY A 423 -20.16 22.58 -13.18
C GLY A 423 -21.45 22.79 -13.97
N TRP A 424 -22.43 21.89 -13.80
CA TRP A 424 -23.73 21.98 -14.44
C TRP A 424 -24.79 22.57 -13.50
N GLU A 425 -25.85 23.11 -14.08
CA GLU A 425 -27.06 23.49 -13.35
C GLU A 425 -27.81 22.25 -12.83
N LYS A 426 -28.77 22.47 -11.93
CA LYS A 426 -29.65 21.38 -11.46
C LYS A 426 -30.61 20.90 -12.56
N GLY A 427 -31.13 19.68 -12.41
CA GLY A 427 -32.16 19.09 -13.27
C GLY A 427 -31.63 18.22 -14.41
N HIS A 428 -30.31 18.08 -14.54
CA HIS A 428 -29.73 17.20 -15.54
C HIS A 428 -29.77 15.73 -15.11
N LYS A 429 -29.76 14.84 -16.11
CA LYS A 429 -29.62 13.39 -15.93
C LYS A 429 -28.43 12.88 -16.72
N VAL A 430 -27.82 11.81 -16.22
CA VAL A 430 -26.68 11.13 -16.85
C VAL A 430 -27.10 9.74 -17.26
N ASN A 431 -27.02 9.47 -18.56
CA ASN A 431 -27.20 8.18 -19.16
C ASN A 431 -25.88 7.40 -19.13
N THR A 432 -25.86 6.26 -18.45
CA THR A 432 -24.63 5.47 -18.28
C THR A 432 -24.37 4.47 -19.41
N ARG A 433 -25.42 4.02 -20.13
CA ARG A 433 -25.33 2.98 -21.19
C ARG A 433 -26.65 2.65 -21.91
N GLY A 434 -27.68 3.48 -21.77
CA GLY A 434 -29.05 3.25 -22.24
C GLY A 434 -29.77 2.13 -21.49
N VAL A 435 -30.98 1.80 -21.95
CA VAL A 435 -31.74 0.63 -21.46
C VAL A 435 -31.18 -0.62 -22.15
N ARG A 436 -30.48 -1.49 -21.40
CA ARG A 436 -30.17 -2.84 -21.90
C ARG A 436 -31.32 -3.80 -21.66
N GLY A 437 -31.40 -4.84 -22.49
CA GLY A 437 -32.37 -5.92 -22.30
C GLY A 437 -32.24 -6.60 -20.94
N ILE A 438 -33.31 -7.28 -20.52
CA ILE A 438 -33.36 -8.04 -19.28
C ILE A 438 -32.44 -9.27 -19.37
N ASN A 439 -31.72 -9.58 -18.29
CA ASN A 439 -30.96 -10.81 -18.16
C ASN A 439 -31.96 -11.96 -17.96
N PRO A 440 -32.04 -12.92 -18.89
CA PRO A 440 -33.03 -14.00 -18.81
C PRO A 440 -32.83 -14.90 -17.58
N LEU A 441 -31.61 -14.96 -17.02
CA LEU A 441 -31.32 -15.79 -15.84
C LEU A 441 -31.69 -15.12 -14.52
N THR A 442 -31.71 -13.78 -14.46
CA THR A 442 -31.89 -13.05 -13.19
C THR A 442 -33.13 -12.14 -13.18
N GLY A 443 -33.79 -11.95 -14.31
CA GLY A 443 -34.92 -11.02 -14.46
C GLY A 443 -34.53 -9.53 -14.32
N ARG A 444 -33.24 -9.21 -14.13
CA ARG A 444 -32.75 -7.84 -13.93
C ARG A 444 -32.24 -7.24 -15.24
N PRO A 445 -32.35 -5.91 -15.46
CA PRO A 445 -31.68 -5.25 -16.59
C PRO A 445 -30.19 -5.60 -16.64
N LYS A 446 -29.62 -5.87 -17.84
CA LYS A 446 -28.19 -6.22 -18.07
C LYS A 446 -27.21 -5.05 -17.82
N GLY A 447 -27.55 -4.14 -16.90
CA GLY A 447 -26.85 -2.90 -16.60
C GLY A 447 -27.21 -1.75 -17.55
N GLY A 448 -26.75 -0.54 -17.23
CA GLY A 448 -27.15 0.68 -17.95
C GLY A 448 -28.46 1.26 -17.40
N GLY A 449 -28.56 2.59 -17.43
CA GLY A 449 -29.70 3.35 -16.94
C GLY A 449 -29.39 4.84 -16.89
N THR A 450 -30.28 5.61 -16.27
CA THR A 450 -30.14 7.05 -16.09
C THR A 450 -30.13 7.37 -14.59
N PHE A 451 -29.29 8.29 -14.16
CA PHE A 451 -29.33 8.82 -12.79
C PHE A 451 -29.45 10.34 -12.79
N THR A 452 -30.08 10.90 -11.77
CA THR A 452 -30.17 12.36 -11.58
C THR A 452 -28.79 12.93 -11.22
N ALA A 453 -28.40 14.02 -11.87
CA ALA A 453 -27.16 14.73 -11.54
C ALA A 453 -27.30 15.61 -10.29
N ASP A 454 -28.51 15.74 -9.73
CA ASP A 454 -28.78 16.56 -8.53
C ASP A 454 -28.43 15.87 -7.21
N GLU A 455 -27.88 14.66 -7.29
CA GLU A 455 -27.35 13.89 -6.18
C GLU A 455 -25.92 13.43 -6.49
N PRO A 456 -25.17 12.88 -5.50
CA PRO A 456 -23.99 12.10 -5.81
C PRO A 456 -24.33 11.01 -6.84
N GLY A 457 -23.56 10.95 -7.91
CA GLY A 457 -23.77 10.01 -9.00
C GLY A 457 -23.53 8.57 -8.59
N THR A 458 -23.87 7.63 -9.48
CA THR A 458 -23.54 6.22 -9.26
C THR A 458 -22.01 6.00 -9.26
N THR A 459 -21.57 4.83 -8.79
CA THR A 459 -20.16 4.46 -8.73
C THR A 459 -19.50 4.57 -10.09
N VAL A 460 -18.46 5.39 -10.20
CA VAL A 460 -17.60 5.44 -11.38
C VAL A 460 -16.99 4.06 -11.59
N THR A 461 -17.26 3.47 -12.75
CA THR A 461 -16.69 2.20 -13.20
C THR A 461 -15.76 2.45 -14.37
N GLY A 462 -14.94 1.47 -14.77
CA GLY A 462 -14.05 1.59 -15.94
C GLY A 462 -14.77 1.85 -17.28
N THR A 463 -16.10 1.93 -17.25
CA THR A 463 -16.98 2.17 -18.39
C THR A 463 -17.59 3.57 -18.39
N ALA A 464 -17.25 4.40 -17.39
CA ALA A 464 -17.75 5.76 -17.23
C ALA A 464 -17.35 6.71 -18.35
N TYR A 465 -16.34 6.38 -19.15
CA TYR A 465 -15.99 7.13 -20.37
C TYR A 465 -17.13 7.19 -21.38
N GLY A 466 -18.06 6.24 -21.35
CA GLY A 466 -19.22 6.20 -22.23
C GLY A 466 -20.47 6.90 -21.67
N TRP A 467 -20.40 7.45 -20.45
CA TRP A 467 -21.54 8.12 -19.83
C TRP A 467 -21.76 9.50 -20.46
N LYS A 468 -23.03 9.87 -20.61
CA LYS A 468 -23.45 11.07 -21.33
C LYS A 468 -24.54 11.81 -20.57
N ARG A 469 -24.50 13.14 -20.59
CA ARG A 469 -25.64 13.97 -20.20
C ARG A 469 -26.78 13.73 -21.16
N GLU A 470 -27.98 13.49 -20.64
CA GLU A 470 -29.15 13.09 -21.46
C GLU A 470 -29.61 14.21 -22.40
N ALA A 471 -29.52 15.47 -21.97
CA ALA A 471 -30.03 16.62 -22.71
C ALA A 471 -29.32 16.88 -24.05
N ASP A 472 -28.01 16.64 -24.12
CA ASP A 472 -27.17 17.04 -25.25
C ASP A 472 -26.07 16.05 -25.62
N GLY A 473 -25.98 14.91 -24.91
CA GLY A 473 -25.00 13.88 -25.16
C GLY A 473 -23.58 14.20 -24.66
N LEU A 474 -23.39 15.28 -23.88
CA LEU A 474 -22.08 15.69 -23.37
C LEU A 474 -21.41 14.56 -22.56
N THR A 475 -20.19 14.18 -22.94
CA THR A 475 -19.38 13.17 -22.25
C THR A 475 -18.50 13.78 -21.16
N HIS A 476 -17.99 12.94 -20.27
CA HIS A 476 -17.08 13.34 -19.20
C HIS A 476 -15.62 13.21 -19.61
N THR A 477 -14.79 14.18 -19.23
CA THR A 477 -13.33 14.03 -19.34
C THR A 477 -12.77 13.14 -18.22
N HIS A 478 -11.54 12.65 -18.35
CA HIS A 478 -10.87 11.94 -17.25
C HIS A 478 -10.65 12.84 -16.03
N ALA A 479 -10.42 14.14 -16.23
CA ALA A 479 -10.32 15.09 -15.12
C ALA A 479 -11.64 15.22 -14.35
N ASP A 480 -12.78 15.20 -15.07
CA ASP A 480 -14.10 15.23 -14.45
C ASP A 480 -14.40 13.94 -13.67
N LEU A 481 -14.09 12.78 -14.26
CA LEU A 481 -14.27 11.49 -13.59
C LEU A 481 -13.33 11.33 -12.39
N GLY A 482 -12.08 11.80 -12.51
CA GLY A 482 -11.12 11.87 -11.40
C GLY A 482 -11.63 12.74 -10.27
N ARG A 483 -12.16 13.94 -10.58
CA ARG A 483 -12.78 14.84 -9.60
C ARG A 483 -14.01 14.22 -8.93
N ALA A 484 -14.80 13.45 -9.68
CA ALA A 484 -15.99 12.78 -9.15
C ALA A 484 -15.65 11.73 -8.08
N VAL A 485 -14.51 11.02 -8.22
CA VAL A 485 -14.01 10.07 -7.21
C VAL A 485 -13.08 10.72 -6.17
N GLY A 486 -12.81 12.02 -6.32
CA GLY A 486 -12.17 12.86 -5.31
C GLY A 486 -10.75 13.33 -5.63
N PHE A 487 -10.20 13.02 -6.80
CA PHE A 487 -8.85 13.49 -7.17
C PHE A 487 -8.89 14.91 -7.72
N ARG A 488 -7.81 15.66 -7.49
CA ARG A 488 -7.59 16.97 -8.11
C ARG A 488 -7.68 16.91 -9.64
N ALA A 489 -8.17 17.99 -10.25
CA ALA A 489 -8.42 18.04 -11.68
C ALA A 489 -7.14 17.91 -12.53
N ASP A 490 -5.99 18.26 -11.97
CA ASP A 490 -4.66 18.17 -12.57
C ASP A 490 -3.92 16.87 -12.21
N PHE A 491 -4.61 15.89 -11.60
CA PHE A 491 -3.99 14.60 -11.30
C PHE A 491 -3.55 13.90 -12.60
N PRO A 492 -2.29 13.39 -12.68
CA PRO A 492 -1.66 13.05 -13.95
C PRO A 492 -2.02 11.64 -14.44
N TRP A 493 -3.31 11.41 -14.74
CA TRP A 493 -3.80 10.14 -15.28
C TRP A 493 -3.03 9.73 -16.54
N THR A 494 -2.19 8.69 -16.41
CA THR A 494 -1.24 8.26 -17.43
C THR A 494 -1.66 6.91 -18.02
N HIS A 495 -1.34 6.68 -19.29
CA HIS A 495 -1.52 5.40 -19.97
C HIS A 495 -0.19 4.94 -20.53
N VAL A 496 0.11 3.65 -20.38
CA VAL A 496 1.22 2.96 -21.05
C VAL A 496 0.63 2.13 -22.19
N GLY A 497 1.05 2.41 -23.42
CA GLY A 497 0.54 1.76 -24.63
C GLY A 497 0.34 2.72 -25.81
N ARG A 498 -0.27 2.22 -26.90
CA ARG A 498 -0.59 3.03 -28.09
C ARG A 498 -1.92 3.77 -27.92
N GLY A 499 -1.97 5.03 -28.34
CA GLY A 499 -3.17 5.87 -28.33
C GLY A 499 -3.46 6.52 -26.97
N GLU A 500 -4.67 7.07 -26.80
CA GLU A 500 -5.03 7.86 -25.62
C GLU A 500 -5.39 7.02 -24.38
N GLY A 501 -5.60 5.71 -24.55
CA GLY A 501 -5.92 4.79 -23.45
C GLY A 501 -7.20 5.14 -22.69
N ILE A 502 -8.23 5.68 -23.36
CA ILE A 502 -9.44 6.24 -22.72
C ILE A 502 -10.07 5.28 -21.70
N ARG A 503 -10.30 4.03 -22.11
CA ARG A 503 -10.85 2.98 -21.23
C ARG A 503 -9.89 2.69 -20.07
N ASN A 504 -8.59 2.58 -20.34
CA ASN A 504 -7.59 2.23 -19.34
C ASN A 504 -7.48 3.32 -18.27
N LYS A 505 -7.37 4.60 -18.66
CA LYS A 505 -7.39 5.73 -17.73
C LYS A 505 -8.68 5.76 -16.89
N THR A 506 -9.82 5.45 -17.49
CA THR A 506 -11.09 5.37 -16.75
C THR A 506 -11.12 4.21 -15.76
N GLN A 507 -10.54 3.07 -16.13
CA GLN A 507 -10.39 1.93 -15.23
C GLN A 507 -9.49 2.27 -14.04
N LEU A 508 -8.37 2.97 -14.28
CA LEU A 508 -7.51 3.48 -13.20
C LEU A 508 -8.30 4.37 -12.23
N ILE A 509 -9.08 5.32 -12.75
CA ILE A 509 -9.95 6.18 -11.92
C ILE A 509 -10.94 5.34 -11.10
N ALA A 510 -11.60 4.38 -11.74
CA ALA A 510 -12.62 3.55 -11.11
C ALA A 510 -12.09 2.64 -9.99
N ASP A 511 -10.84 2.19 -10.10
CA ASP A 511 -10.24 1.24 -9.16
C ASP A 511 -9.63 1.91 -7.92
N THR A 512 -9.54 3.25 -7.88
CA THR A 512 -8.94 3.97 -6.75
C THR A 512 -9.75 4.01 -5.46
N VAL A 513 -9.08 3.96 -4.31
CA VAL A 513 -9.66 4.44 -3.05
C VAL A 513 -9.87 5.96 -3.13
N SER A 514 -11.00 6.45 -2.61
CA SER A 514 -11.26 7.89 -2.56
C SER A 514 -10.27 8.57 -1.60
N PRO A 515 -9.54 9.63 -2.01
CA PRO A 515 -8.57 10.30 -1.13
C PRO A 515 -9.16 10.85 0.19
N MET A 516 -10.47 11.17 0.22
CA MET A 516 -11.16 11.73 1.38
C MET A 516 -11.40 10.65 2.42
N VAL A 517 -11.77 9.45 1.94
CA VAL A 517 -11.93 8.27 2.79
C VAL A 517 -10.58 7.80 3.28
N ALA A 518 -9.56 7.75 2.42
CA ALA A 518 -8.19 7.43 2.84
C ALA A 518 -7.69 8.37 3.94
N ALA A 519 -7.92 9.68 3.81
CA ALA A 519 -7.56 10.65 4.84
C ALA A 519 -8.29 10.41 6.17
N ALA A 520 -9.59 10.13 6.12
CA ALA A 520 -10.40 9.83 7.30
C ALA A 520 -9.97 8.54 7.98
N TRP A 521 -9.71 7.49 7.19
CA TRP A 521 -9.36 6.17 7.67
C TRP A 521 -7.95 6.13 8.28
N ILE A 522 -6.98 6.79 7.65
CA ILE A 522 -5.63 6.88 8.19
C ILE A 522 -5.57 7.86 9.36
N GLY A 523 -6.36 8.94 9.34
CA GLY A 523 -6.49 9.81 10.50
C GLY A 523 -7.10 9.11 11.72
N HIS A 524 -8.07 8.22 11.48
CA HIS A 524 -8.64 7.33 12.49
C HIS A 524 -7.57 6.44 13.14
N ILE A 525 -6.73 5.79 12.32
CA ILE A 525 -5.65 4.91 12.75
C ILE A 525 -4.55 5.67 13.51
N LEU A 526 -4.09 6.80 12.97
CA LEU A 526 -2.96 7.56 13.51
C LEU A 526 -3.36 8.59 14.58
N GLY A 527 -4.64 8.67 14.95
CA GLY A 527 -5.14 9.68 15.88
C GLY A 527 -5.00 11.12 15.38
N ARG A 528 -5.06 11.34 14.07
CA ARG A 528 -4.89 12.67 13.45
C ARG A 528 -6.23 13.36 13.21
N ALA A 529 -6.25 14.68 13.36
CA ALA A 529 -7.40 15.52 13.06
C ALA A 529 -7.65 15.59 11.54
N TRP A 530 -8.37 14.60 11.01
CA TRP A 530 -8.64 14.46 9.58
C TRP A 530 -9.82 15.30 9.09
N GLU A 531 -10.87 15.48 9.91
CA GLU A 531 -12.16 16.01 9.45
C GLU A 531 -12.05 17.43 8.87
N ALA A 532 -11.34 18.32 9.58
CA ALA A 532 -11.13 19.70 9.12
C ALA A 532 -10.34 19.75 7.80
N ARG A 533 -9.34 18.88 7.64
CA ARG A 533 -8.50 18.80 6.45
C ARG A 533 -9.31 18.25 5.26
N THR A 534 -10.06 17.18 5.45
CA THR A 534 -10.97 16.63 4.43
C THR A 534 -12.02 17.65 3.99
N ARG A 535 -12.65 18.38 4.92
CA ARG A 535 -13.62 19.45 4.56
C ARG A 535 -12.97 20.58 3.77
N ALA A 536 -11.75 21.00 4.14
CA ALA A 536 -11.02 22.01 3.40
C ALA A 536 -10.68 21.53 1.97
N TYR A 537 -10.26 20.28 1.85
CA TYR A 537 -9.99 19.64 0.56
C TYR A 537 -11.23 19.58 -0.32
N VAL A 538 -12.37 19.08 0.19
CA VAL A 538 -13.66 19.02 -0.55
C VAL A 538 -14.07 20.41 -1.05
N ARG A 539 -13.98 21.43 -0.19
CA ARG A 539 -14.27 22.82 -0.61
C ARG A 539 -13.35 23.27 -1.74
N SER A 540 -12.04 23.03 -1.62
CA SER A 540 -11.06 23.40 -2.65
C SER A 540 -11.35 22.68 -3.98
N LEU A 541 -11.63 21.38 -3.92
CA LEU A 541 -11.86 20.51 -5.06
C LEU A 541 -13.04 20.96 -5.93
N TYR A 542 -14.13 21.40 -5.29
CA TYR A 542 -15.37 21.76 -5.99
C TYR A 542 -15.60 23.28 -6.15
N ALA A 543 -14.93 24.15 -5.36
CA ALA A 543 -15.09 25.60 -5.48
C ALA A 543 -14.53 26.21 -6.79
N ALA A 544 -13.58 25.53 -7.46
CA ALA A 544 -12.99 26.03 -8.70
C ALA A 544 -14.01 26.20 -9.84
N LEU A 545 -15.05 25.36 -9.87
CA LEU A 545 -16.05 25.34 -10.95
C LEU A 545 -17.09 26.46 -10.84
N HIS A 546 -17.45 26.82 -9.61
CA HIS A 546 -18.39 27.92 -9.34
C HIS A 546 -17.83 29.29 -9.77
N ARG A 547 -16.50 29.46 -9.77
CA ARG A 547 -15.85 30.70 -10.22
C ARG A 547 -15.74 30.80 -11.74
N SER A 548 -15.61 29.67 -12.44
CA SER A 548 -15.59 29.64 -13.91
C SER A 548 -16.98 29.77 -14.54
N GLY A 549 -18.02 29.20 -13.95
CA GLY A 549 -19.41 29.34 -14.45
C GLY A 549 -19.91 30.79 -14.44
N SER A 550 -19.51 31.57 -13.43
CA SER A 550 -19.86 32.99 -13.33
C SER A 550 -19.16 33.86 -14.39
N ARG A 551 -17.97 33.48 -14.88
CA ARG A 551 -17.27 34.19 -15.97
C ARG A 551 -17.78 33.81 -17.36
N THR A 552 -18.25 32.58 -17.57
CA THR A 552 -18.79 32.16 -18.87
C THR A 552 -20.17 32.77 -19.15
N LEU A 553 -20.99 32.97 -18.12
CA LEU A 553 -22.27 33.68 -18.24
C LEU A 553 -22.10 35.19 -18.51
N LEU A 554 -21.04 35.82 -17.99
CA LEU A 554 -20.71 37.22 -18.30
C LEU A 554 -20.20 37.40 -19.75
N ARG A 555 -19.49 36.42 -20.31
CA ARG A 555 -19.05 36.49 -21.73
C ARG A 555 -20.16 36.25 -22.73
N ALA A 556 -21.16 35.43 -22.40
CA ALA A 556 -22.32 35.20 -23.28
C ALA A 556 -23.25 36.43 -23.37
N ALA A 557 -23.19 37.37 -22.42
CA ALA A 557 -23.95 38.60 -22.44
C ALA A 557 -23.27 39.74 -23.24
N ASP A 558 -21.95 39.69 -23.41
CA ASP A 558 -21.17 40.73 -24.09
C ASP A 558 -20.99 40.51 -25.62
N GLU A 559 -21.45 39.38 -26.17
CA GLU A 559 -21.30 39.06 -27.61
C GLU A 559 -22.48 39.54 -28.48
N HIS A 560 -23.33 40.45 -27.99
CA HIS A 560 -24.44 41.02 -28.76
C HIS A 560 -24.32 42.51 -29.14
N ASP A 561 -23.15 43.12 -29.02
CA ASP A 561 -22.90 44.43 -29.61
C ASP A 561 -21.67 44.41 -30.54
N GLY A 562 -21.96 44.39 -31.83
CA GLY A 562 -20.95 44.37 -32.87
C GLY A 562 -20.39 45.77 -33.10
N THR A 563 -19.08 45.95 -32.95
CA THR A 563 -18.23 46.73 -33.88
C THR A 563 -16.74 46.73 -33.49
N ARG A 564 -15.89 46.20 -34.40
CA ARG A 564 -14.45 46.50 -34.65
C ARG A 564 -13.37 45.98 -33.65
N PRO A 565 -12.08 45.95 -34.06
CA PRO A 565 -11.48 45.10 -35.10
C PRO A 565 -10.33 44.22 -34.54
N ALA A 566 -9.94 43.21 -35.33
CA ALA A 566 -8.93 42.22 -35.01
C ALA A 566 -7.53 42.81 -34.69
N VAL A 567 -6.97 42.46 -33.53
CA VAL A 567 -5.53 42.53 -33.26
C VAL A 567 -5.04 41.13 -32.89
N LEU A 568 -4.41 40.49 -33.88
CA LEU A 568 -3.72 39.21 -33.75
C LEU A 568 -2.45 39.37 -32.92
N GLY A 569 -2.59 39.31 -31.59
CA GLY A 569 -1.47 39.13 -30.66
C GLY A 569 -1.15 37.65 -30.49
N ARG A 570 -0.07 37.17 -31.15
CA ARG A 570 0.46 35.81 -30.93
C ARG A 570 0.76 35.57 -29.45
N VAL A 571 -0.06 34.73 -28.80
CA VAL A 571 0.23 34.18 -27.47
C VAL A 571 1.35 33.15 -27.61
N VAL A 572 2.56 33.51 -27.20
CA VAL A 572 3.67 32.57 -27.05
C VAL A 572 3.45 31.77 -25.76
N PRO A 573 3.42 30.42 -25.78
CA PRO A 573 3.14 29.62 -24.60
C PRO A 573 4.13 29.89 -23.46
N ALA A 574 3.64 29.95 -22.22
CA ALA A 574 4.43 30.20 -21.00
C ALA A 574 5.67 29.28 -20.87
N LYS A 575 5.61 28.07 -21.44
CA LYS A 575 6.73 27.12 -21.51
C LYS A 575 7.93 27.65 -22.30
N LYS A 576 7.71 28.41 -23.39
CA LYS A 576 8.79 29.06 -24.17
C LYS A 576 9.40 30.25 -23.42
N ARG A 577 8.63 30.99 -22.62
CA ARG A 577 9.16 32.06 -21.75
C ARG A 577 10.05 31.50 -20.64
N ALA A 578 9.65 30.38 -20.02
CA ALA A 578 10.44 29.73 -18.97
C ALA A 578 11.76 29.17 -19.51
N ILE A 579 11.74 28.56 -20.71
CA ILE A 579 12.97 28.06 -21.35
C ILE A 579 13.90 29.21 -21.71
N LYS A 580 13.39 30.28 -22.35
CA LYS A 580 14.19 31.46 -22.70
C LYS A 580 14.83 32.11 -21.47
N ALA A 581 14.08 32.29 -20.39
CA ALA A 581 14.58 32.85 -19.14
C ALA A 581 15.65 31.96 -18.48
N ARG A 582 15.56 30.63 -18.63
CA ARG A 582 16.56 29.69 -18.11
C ARG A 582 17.85 29.74 -18.93
N THR A 583 17.75 29.87 -20.25
CA THR A 583 18.90 30.01 -21.14
C THR A 583 19.60 31.36 -20.95
N GLU A 584 18.85 32.44 -20.78
CA GLU A 584 19.40 33.79 -20.50
C GLU A 584 20.12 33.83 -19.14
N ARG A 585 19.56 33.20 -18.09
CA ARG A 585 20.23 33.09 -16.77
C ARG A 585 21.50 32.23 -16.83
N ALA A 586 21.50 31.16 -17.61
CA ALA A 586 22.70 30.34 -17.81
C ALA A 586 23.80 31.13 -18.52
N ALA A 587 23.46 31.91 -19.55
CA ALA A 587 24.40 32.77 -20.26
C ALA A 587 25.02 33.85 -19.36
N VAL A 588 24.21 34.50 -18.50
CA VAL A 588 24.69 35.50 -17.53
C VAL A 588 25.65 34.87 -16.51
N ARG A 589 25.34 33.65 -16.03
CA ARG A 589 26.19 32.96 -15.05
C ARG A 589 27.53 32.54 -15.65
N THR A 590 27.53 32.09 -16.91
CA THR A 590 28.77 31.78 -17.66
C THR A 590 29.61 33.04 -17.87
N ALA A 591 28.99 34.18 -18.22
CA ALA A 591 29.69 35.46 -18.38
C ALA A 591 30.29 35.97 -17.06
N GLN A 592 29.58 35.84 -15.94
CA GLN A 592 30.08 36.22 -14.62
C GLN A 592 31.25 35.34 -14.16
N THR A 593 31.21 34.05 -14.49
CA THR A 593 32.30 33.11 -14.16
C THR A 593 33.54 33.37 -15.01
N ALA A 594 33.37 33.81 -16.26
CA ALA A 594 34.46 34.23 -17.13
C ALA A 594 35.10 35.55 -16.65
N ALA A 595 34.29 36.52 -16.18
CA ALA A 595 34.79 37.78 -15.64
C ALA A 595 35.54 37.64 -14.31
N ALA A 596 35.17 36.66 -13.47
CA ALA A 596 35.88 36.38 -12.22
C ALA A 596 37.28 35.76 -12.43
N ARG A 597 37.55 35.20 -13.61
CA ARG A 597 38.86 34.59 -13.96
C ARG A 597 39.87 35.58 -14.52
N THR A 598 39.49 36.82 -14.82
CA THR A 598 40.37 37.83 -15.42
C THR A 598 40.77 38.97 -14.49
N ALA A 599 40.44 38.91 -13.20
CA ALA A 599 40.87 39.92 -12.22
C ALA A 599 42.31 39.67 -11.73
N PRO A 600 43.27 40.59 -11.96
CA PRO A 600 44.64 40.45 -11.49
C PRO A 600 44.77 40.77 -10.00
N GLY A 601 45.63 39.99 -9.33
CA GLY A 601 45.76 39.93 -7.88
C GLY A 601 46.23 41.22 -7.20
N THR A 602 45.56 41.56 -6.11
CA THR A 602 46.04 42.52 -5.12
C THR A 602 46.70 41.82 -3.95
N THR A 603 47.88 42.34 -3.62
CA THR A 603 48.91 41.90 -2.69
C THR A 603 48.47 41.85 -1.21
N ALA A 604 49.05 40.88 -0.49
CA ALA A 604 48.90 40.64 0.94
C ALA A 604 49.55 41.74 1.81
N PRO A 605 49.04 42.02 3.03
CA PRO A 605 49.81 42.74 4.03
C PRO A 605 50.51 41.78 5.03
N SER A 606 51.76 42.12 5.29
CA SER A 606 52.74 41.41 6.12
C SER A 606 52.45 41.44 7.62
N ARG A 607 52.81 40.33 8.28
CA ARG A 607 53.03 40.11 9.72
C ARG A 607 53.51 41.35 10.50
N LYS A 608 52.85 41.63 11.64
CA LYS A 608 53.48 42.30 12.79
C LYS A 608 53.53 41.36 14.00
N ARG A 609 54.75 41.03 14.42
CA ARG A 609 55.10 40.42 15.70
C ARG A 609 54.96 41.45 16.84
N ARG A 610 54.54 41.01 18.02
CA ARG A 610 54.91 41.60 19.32
C ARG A 610 54.62 40.59 20.46
N PRO A 611 55.22 40.75 21.67
CA PRO A 611 56.32 39.90 22.11
C PRO A 611 56.03 39.13 23.41
N VAL A 612 56.89 38.15 23.68
CA VAL A 612 57.00 37.42 24.95
C VAL A 612 57.87 38.20 25.94
N ARG A 613 57.39 38.32 27.19
CA ARG A 613 58.09 38.37 28.51
C ARG A 613 56.97 38.61 29.56
N ARG A 614 56.95 37.99 30.74
CA ARG A 614 57.97 37.35 31.55
C ARG A 614 57.30 36.34 32.47
#